data_AF-A0A8H3FNA8-F1
#
_entry.id   AF-A0A8H3FNA8-F1
#
_cell.length_a   1.000
_cell.length_b   1.000
_cell.length_c   1.000
_cell.angle_alpha   90.00
_cell.angle_beta   90.00
_cell.angle_gamma   90.00
#
_symmetry.space_group_name_H-M   'P 1'
#
loop_
_entity.id
_entity.type
_entity.pdbx_description
1 polymer ?
#
loop_
_entity_poly.entity_id
_entity_poly.type
_entity_poly.pdbx_seq_one_letter_code
_entity_poly.pdbx_strand_id
1 'polypeptide(L)'
;MPRAAKASSRKGTSRADPLSTKGANANKKAPQDSSVANETETSSTSNTNKNDVSCKPASEANYLLMVAMTLSSDPMISRTLSVSPNLTFEKLHRALQIAFGWANSHMHTFTVEISSSIPRSWPKRVLYLQNTTYDDDDFDIGIVPKPQSEAAWTLRDVYERQEWTHKAHDAEPGAEPEKLNMEDAEKGLRLGITYEYDMGDGWEHQIILMGRADPGLHRTLGVEGDVAVVCLSGEGHPCAEDCGSAPGWEDLKAAFKKQKGDKGRKDWYKHVCLNGDPKGLDPYKWSILEVNDELQKIKP
;
A
#
# COMPACT_ATOMS: atom_id res chain seq x y z
N MET A 1 12.41 28.07 43.43
CA MET A 1 12.62 27.45 44.77
C MET A 1 12.74 28.58 45.80
N PRO A 2 12.23 28.45 47.04
CA PRO A 2 10.87 28.01 47.43
C PRO A 2 10.30 28.78 48.67
N ARG A 3 9.00 28.60 48.96
CA ARG A 3 8.41 28.38 50.32
C ARG A 3 6.89 28.16 50.19
N ALA A 4 6.43 26.91 50.30
CA ALA A 4 5.89 26.24 51.51
C ALA A 4 4.38 26.58 51.73
N ALA A 5 3.44 25.72 51.32
CA ALA A 5 2.96 24.47 51.96
C ALA A 5 2.01 24.69 53.16
N LYS A 6 0.76 24.22 53.02
CA LYS A 6 0.00 23.55 54.10
C LYS A 6 -1.16 22.69 53.55
N ALA A 7 -1.13 21.43 53.95
CA ALA A 7 -2.19 20.41 53.94
C ALA A 7 -3.29 20.78 54.98
N SER A 8 -4.38 20.06 55.28
CA SER A 8 -4.96 18.75 54.98
C SER A 8 -6.31 18.66 55.73
N SER A 9 -7.32 17.92 55.24
CA SER A 9 -8.10 16.88 55.95
C SER A 9 -9.26 16.45 55.03
N ARG A 10 -9.54 15.20 54.63
CA ARG A 10 -9.65 13.84 55.23
C ARG A 10 -10.78 13.65 56.25
N LYS A 11 -11.79 12.87 55.84
CA LYS A 11 -12.41 11.66 56.45
C LYS A 11 -13.82 11.48 55.85
N GLY A 12 -14.40 10.31 55.61
CA GLY A 12 -14.12 8.88 55.83
C GLY A 12 -15.38 8.11 55.36
N THR A 13 -15.26 7.00 54.62
CA THR A 13 -15.28 5.58 55.06
C THR A 13 -16.64 4.95 55.41
N SER A 14 -17.04 3.93 54.65
CA SER A 14 -17.42 2.55 55.07
C SER A 14 -17.57 1.70 53.76
N ARG A 15 -16.98 0.51 53.50
CA ARG A 15 -16.90 -0.82 54.17
C ARG A 15 -18.28 -1.40 54.50
N ALA A 16 -18.66 -2.66 54.26
CA ALA A 16 -18.03 -3.89 53.74
C ALA A 16 -19.21 -4.88 53.44
N ASP A 17 -19.17 -5.78 52.46
CA ASP A 17 -18.74 -7.21 52.55
C ASP A 17 -19.90 -8.22 52.25
N PRO A 18 -19.59 -9.51 51.99
CA PRO A 18 -20.17 -10.30 50.88
C PRO A 18 -20.99 -11.52 51.33
N LEU A 19 -21.57 -12.28 50.39
CA LEU A 19 -21.85 -13.70 50.63
C LEU A 19 -21.83 -14.57 49.36
N SER A 20 -21.14 -15.69 49.55
CA SER A 20 -20.97 -16.89 48.72
C SER A 20 -22.18 -17.83 48.83
N THR A 21 -22.44 -18.69 47.84
CA THR A 21 -22.36 -20.17 47.98
C THR A 21 -22.78 -20.94 46.72
N LYS A 22 -21.94 -21.96 46.39
CA LYS A 22 -22.23 -23.35 45.92
C LYS A 22 -23.20 -23.55 44.74
N GLY A 23 -22.93 -24.36 43.71
CA GLY A 23 -21.96 -25.43 43.46
C GLY A 23 -22.66 -26.53 42.65
N ALA A 24 -22.03 -27.14 41.65
CA ALA A 24 -22.27 -28.53 41.22
C ALA A 24 -21.33 -28.92 40.08
N ASN A 25 -20.72 -30.08 40.26
CA ASN A 25 -19.76 -30.78 39.41
C ASN A 25 -20.52 -31.92 38.72
N ALA A 26 -20.33 -32.16 37.42
CA ALA A 26 -20.73 -33.43 36.80
C ALA A 26 -19.97 -33.71 35.49
N ASN A 27 -19.00 -34.61 35.64
CA ASN A 27 -18.28 -35.35 34.62
C ASN A 27 -19.18 -36.50 34.10
N LYS A 28 -19.17 -36.81 32.78
CA LYS A 28 -19.64 -38.07 32.13
C LYS A 28 -19.31 -37.97 30.62
N LYS A 29 -18.21 -38.55 30.13
CA LYS A 29 -17.96 -39.96 29.72
C LYS A 29 -18.88 -40.46 28.60
N ALA A 30 -18.24 -40.82 27.48
CA ALA A 30 -18.76 -41.46 26.27
C ALA A 30 -19.39 -42.84 26.53
N PRO A 31 -20.04 -43.41 25.50
CA PRO A 31 -19.93 -44.83 25.23
C PRO A 31 -19.35 -45.10 23.83
N GLN A 32 -18.42 -46.05 23.80
CA GLN A 32 -18.11 -46.85 22.63
C GLN A 32 -19.25 -47.84 22.40
N ASP A 33 -19.52 -48.15 21.13
CA ASP A 33 -19.94 -49.49 20.77
C ASP A 33 -19.24 -49.92 19.48
N SER A 34 -18.81 -51.17 19.50
CA SER A 34 -17.97 -51.83 18.52
C SER A 34 -18.76 -52.99 17.93
N SER A 35 -18.80 -53.12 16.61
CA SER A 35 -18.94 -54.45 16.02
C SER A 35 -18.15 -54.54 14.72
N VAL A 36 -17.47 -55.67 14.62
CA VAL A 36 -16.49 -56.09 13.63
C VAL A 36 -17.19 -57.02 12.63
N ALA A 37 -16.91 -56.87 11.34
CA ALA A 37 -16.80 -57.99 10.41
C ALA A 37 -16.04 -57.57 9.14
N ASN A 38 -14.97 -58.33 8.85
CA ASN A 38 -14.23 -58.36 7.59
C ASN A 38 -15.12 -58.83 6.44
N GLU A 39 -14.82 -58.41 5.22
CA GLU A 39 -14.56 -59.33 4.11
C GLU A 39 -13.90 -58.63 2.91
N THR A 40 -12.88 -59.32 2.39
CA THR A 40 -12.10 -59.09 1.19
C THR A 40 -12.88 -59.45 -0.07
N GLU A 41 -12.72 -58.69 -1.16
CA GLU A 41 -12.26 -59.15 -2.49
C GLU A 41 -12.70 -58.24 -3.66
N THR A 42 -11.71 -57.88 -4.47
CA THR A 42 -11.68 -57.67 -5.93
C THR A 42 -12.93 -57.20 -6.68
N SER A 43 -12.80 -56.10 -7.44
CA SER A 43 -12.67 -56.17 -8.91
C SER A 43 -12.71 -54.82 -9.62
N SER A 44 -11.96 -54.79 -10.73
CA SER A 44 -12.29 -54.14 -12.01
C SER A 44 -12.49 -52.62 -12.05
N THR A 45 -11.41 -51.96 -12.47
CA THR A 45 -11.33 -51.09 -13.65
C THR A 45 -12.65 -50.55 -14.21
N SER A 46 -12.90 -49.26 -13.99
CA SER A 46 -13.73 -48.46 -14.90
C SER A 46 -13.01 -47.15 -15.23
N ASN A 47 -12.46 -47.14 -16.44
CA ASN A 47 -12.00 -45.97 -17.17
C ASN A 47 -13.14 -44.94 -17.28
N THR A 48 -12.91 -43.72 -16.81
CA THR A 48 -13.60 -42.53 -17.32
C THR A 48 -12.63 -41.36 -17.39
N ASN A 49 -12.19 -41.09 -18.62
CA ASN A 49 -11.71 -39.82 -19.19
C ASN A 49 -11.31 -38.72 -18.20
N LYS A 50 -10.00 -38.61 -17.98
CA LYS A 50 -9.35 -37.33 -17.68
C LYS A 50 -9.50 -36.44 -18.92
N ASN A 51 -10.50 -35.56 -18.91
CA ASN A 51 -10.42 -34.36 -19.71
C ASN A 51 -9.24 -33.54 -19.18
N ASP A 52 -8.18 -33.55 -19.96
CA ASP A 52 -7.05 -32.64 -19.88
C ASP A 52 -7.55 -31.22 -20.08
N VAL A 53 -8.05 -30.62 -18.99
CA VAL A 53 -8.09 -29.17 -18.87
C VAL A 53 -6.66 -28.78 -18.59
N SER A 54 -5.94 -28.45 -19.65
CA SER A 54 -4.71 -27.68 -19.59
C SER A 54 -4.98 -26.46 -18.71
N CYS A 55 -4.61 -26.56 -17.43
CA CYS A 55 -4.57 -25.42 -16.54
C CYS A 55 -3.52 -24.50 -17.14
N LYS A 56 -3.98 -23.41 -17.75
CA LYS A 56 -3.16 -22.21 -17.91
C LYS A 56 -2.42 -22.02 -16.58
N PRO A 57 -1.10 -21.74 -16.58
CA PRO A 57 -0.43 -21.37 -15.34
C PRO A 57 -1.28 -20.29 -14.68
N ALA A 58 -1.57 -20.46 -13.38
CA ALA A 58 -2.38 -19.51 -12.63
C ALA A 58 -1.92 -18.11 -13.02
N SER A 59 -2.85 -17.27 -13.52
CA SER A 59 -2.57 -15.85 -13.74
C SER A 59 -1.82 -15.36 -12.51
N GLU A 60 -0.57 -14.94 -12.70
CA GLU A 60 0.32 -14.74 -11.56
C GLU A 60 -0.31 -13.76 -10.58
N ALA A 61 -0.30 -14.13 -9.30
CA ALA A 61 -1.00 -13.38 -8.28
C ALA A 61 -0.57 -11.90 -8.24
N ASN A 62 -1.56 -11.01 -8.22
CA ASN A 62 -1.35 -9.58 -8.08
C ASN A 62 -0.63 -9.24 -6.76
N TYR A 63 0.07 -8.11 -6.73
CA TYR A 63 0.57 -7.54 -5.49
C TYR A 63 -0.56 -6.84 -4.73
N LEU A 64 -0.52 -6.90 -3.40
CA LEU A 64 -1.33 -6.09 -2.52
C LEU A 64 -0.46 -4.95 -2.01
N LEU A 65 -0.76 -3.72 -2.44
CA LEU A 65 -0.01 -2.53 -2.08
C LEU A 65 -0.87 -1.66 -1.17
N MET A 66 -0.35 -1.33 0.01
CA MET A 66 -0.90 -0.25 0.82
C MET A 66 -0.12 1.03 0.50
N VAL A 67 -0.82 2.05 0.05
CA VAL A 67 -0.26 3.36 -0.29
C VAL A 67 -0.74 4.35 0.75
N ALA A 68 0.18 4.91 1.53
CA ALA A 68 -0.14 5.84 2.61
C ALA A 68 0.55 7.18 2.35
N MET A 69 -0.23 8.26 2.36
CA MET A 69 0.31 9.62 2.22
C MET A 69 0.98 10.02 3.54
N THR A 70 2.26 10.36 3.47
CA THR A 70 3.02 10.79 4.65
C THR A 70 2.49 12.13 5.13
N LEU A 71 2.72 12.43 6.41
CA LEU A 71 2.28 13.68 7.06
C LEU A 71 0.76 13.92 7.08
N SER A 72 -0.04 12.96 6.61
CA SER A 72 -1.49 12.98 6.77
C SER A 72 -1.89 12.31 8.09
N SER A 73 -2.71 13.00 8.88
CA SER A 73 -3.27 12.48 10.13
C SER A 73 -4.71 12.92 10.34
N ASP A 74 -5.42 12.16 11.16
CA ASP A 74 -6.81 12.40 11.56
C ASP A 74 -7.81 12.60 10.39
N PRO A 75 -8.02 11.58 9.53
CA PRO A 75 -7.34 10.28 9.50
C PRO A 75 -6.11 10.27 8.57
N MET A 76 -5.29 9.22 8.65
CA MET A 76 -4.25 8.97 7.65
C MET A 76 -4.89 8.68 6.30
N ILE A 77 -4.46 9.38 5.26
CA ILE A 77 -4.99 9.20 3.91
C ILE A 77 -4.25 8.03 3.28
N SER A 78 -4.99 6.95 2.98
CA SER A 78 -4.39 5.71 2.45
C SER A 78 -5.31 4.94 1.52
N ARG A 79 -4.74 4.13 0.63
CA ARG A 79 -5.43 3.28 -0.34
C ARG A 79 -4.79 1.90 -0.37
N THR A 80 -5.60 0.84 -0.38
CA THR A 80 -5.10 -0.53 -0.62
C THR A 80 -5.46 -0.96 -2.04
N LEU A 81 -4.46 -1.29 -2.84
CA LEU A 81 -4.60 -1.65 -4.25
C LEU A 81 -4.16 -3.09 -4.50
N SER A 82 -4.94 -3.85 -5.27
CA SER A 82 -4.50 -5.07 -5.94
C SER A 82 -3.95 -4.68 -7.31
N VAL A 83 -2.68 -4.96 -7.57
CA VAL A 83 -1.95 -4.46 -8.73
C VAL A 83 -1.26 -5.60 -9.48
N SER A 84 -1.43 -5.65 -10.79
CA SER A 84 -0.74 -6.59 -11.67
C SER A 84 0.78 -6.47 -11.54
N PRO A 85 1.54 -7.58 -11.49
CA PRO A 85 3.00 -7.52 -11.46
C PRO A 85 3.59 -6.84 -12.69
N ASN A 86 2.89 -6.91 -13.82
CA ASN A 86 3.35 -6.36 -15.10
C ASN A 86 2.96 -4.88 -15.28
N LEU A 87 2.32 -4.25 -14.29
CA LEU A 87 1.99 -2.83 -14.39
C LEU A 87 3.27 -1.99 -14.37
N THR A 88 3.43 -1.10 -15.36
CA THR A 88 4.53 -0.14 -15.40
C THR A 88 4.37 0.93 -14.33
N PHE A 89 5.46 1.59 -13.94
CA PHE A 89 5.41 2.71 -12.99
C PHE A 89 4.65 3.92 -13.55
N GLU A 90 4.70 4.15 -14.87
CA GLU A 90 3.84 5.13 -15.55
C GLU A 90 2.34 4.85 -15.30
N LYS A 91 1.92 3.58 -15.46
CA LYS A 91 0.53 3.20 -15.22
C LYS A 91 0.19 3.16 -13.74
N LEU A 92 1.16 2.84 -12.87
CA LEU A 92 1.00 2.95 -11.43
C LEU A 92 0.76 4.40 -11.02
N HIS A 93 1.51 5.36 -11.54
CA HIS A 93 1.28 6.78 -11.33
C HIS A 93 -0.17 7.16 -11.68
N ARG A 94 -0.64 6.77 -12.86
CA ARG A 94 -2.06 7.00 -13.26
C ARG A 94 -3.06 6.36 -12.28
N ALA A 95 -2.76 5.16 -11.79
CA ALA A 95 -3.60 4.50 -10.80
C ALA A 95 -3.62 5.25 -9.45
N LEU A 96 -2.48 5.79 -9.02
CA LEU A 96 -2.38 6.61 -7.80
C LEU A 96 -3.15 7.92 -7.94
N GLN A 97 -3.03 8.60 -9.08
CA GLN A 97 -3.79 9.82 -9.38
C GLN A 97 -5.30 9.57 -9.28
N ILE A 98 -5.79 8.45 -9.83
CA ILE A 98 -7.21 8.06 -9.71
C ILE A 98 -7.57 7.73 -8.26
N ALA A 99 -6.78 6.89 -7.59
CA ALA A 99 -7.09 6.44 -6.23
C ALA A 99 -7.10 7.57 -5.19
N PHE A 100 -6.23 8.57 -5.37
CA PHE A 100 -6.12 9.78 -4.57
C PHE A 100 -6.87 10.98 -5.17
N GLY A 101 -7.68 10.79 -6.21
CA GLY A 101 -8.56 11.84 -6.76
C GLY A 101 -7.82 13.11 -7.16
N TRP A 102 -6.64 12.97 -7.76
CA TRP A 102 -5.80 14.08 -8.23
C TRP A 102 -5.92 14.30 -9.73
N ALA A 103 -5.55 15.50 -10.15
CA ALA A 103 -5.75 16.00 -11.50
C ALA A 103 -4.59 15.68 -12.45
N ASN A 104 -3.49 15.11 -11.92
CA ASN A 104 -2.28 14.82 -12.67
C ASN A 104 -1.70 16.08 -13.35
N SER A 105 -1.70 17.21 -12.63
CA SER A 105 -1.24 18.53 -13.11
C SER A 105 0.20 18.85 -12.76
N HIS A 106 0.85 18.04 -11.91
CA HIS A 106 2.20 18.29 -11.42
C HIS A 106 3.18 17.17 -11.80
N MET A 107 4.47 17.45 -11.64
CA MET A 107 5.53 16.45 -11.78
C MET A 107 5.47 15.45 -10.63
N HIS A 108 5.98 14.25 -10.88
CA HIS A 108 6.09 13.19 -9.90
C HIS A 108 7.37 12.39 -10.08
N THR A 109 7.74 11.63 -9.05
CA THR A 109 8.86 10.70 -9.09
C THR A 109 8.56 9.49 -8.21
N PHE A 110 9.11 8.33 -8.58
CA PHE A 110 9.24 7.21 -7.67
C PHE A 110 10.70 7.06 -7.26
N THR A 111 10.91 6.81 -5.98
CA THR A 111 12.22 6.48 -5.41
C THR A 111 12.11 5.12 -4.77
N VAL A 112 12.92 4.18 -5.26
CA VAL A 112 12.96 2.81 -4.76
C VAL A 112 14.27 2.60 -4.03
N GLU A 113 14.21 2.27 -2.74
CA GLU A 113 15.37 2.08 -1.87
C GLU A 113 15.43 0.67 -1.29
N ILE A 114 16.58 0.01 -1.42
CA ILE A 114 16.90 -1.16 -0.58
C ILE A 114 17.70 -0.70 0.63
N SER A 115 17.13 -0.86 1.82
CA SER A 115 17.84 -0.63 3.09
C SER A 115 18.23 -1.96 3.73
N SER A 116 19.50 -2.07 4.16
CA SER A 116 19.92 -3.19 5.02
C SER A 116 19.71 -2.82 6.49
N SER A 117 19.40 -3.82 7.31
CA SER A 117 19.34 -3.66 8.77
C SER A 117 20.70 -3.32 9.40
N ILE A 118 21.80 -3.43 8.64
CA ILE A 118 23.17 -3.13 9.09
C ILE A 118 23.49 -1.65 8.82
N PRO A 119 23.67 -0.81 9.86
CA PRO A 119 23.66 0.65 9.69
C PRO A 119 24.86 1.28 8.97
N ARG A 120 25.88 0.53 8.50
CA ARG A 120 27.21 1.15 8.28
C ARG A 120 28.16 0.67 7.18
N SER A 121 27.81 -0.16 6.18
CA SER A 121 28.88 -0.56 5.22
C SER A 121 28.56 -0.75 3.75
N TRP A 122 27.34 -0.55 3.25
CA TRP A 122 27.08 -0.66 1.80
C TRP A 122 26.18 0.47 1.32
N PRO A 123 26.40 1.02 0.11
CA PRO A 123 25.58 2.10 -0.40
C PRO A 123 24.12 1.66 -0.44
N LYS A 124 23.22 2.55 -0.02
CA LYS A 124 21.79 2.39 -0.31
C LYS A 124 21.66 2.21 -1.83
N ARG A 125 21.09 1.09 -2.27
CA ARG A 125 20.73 0.89 -3.67
C ARG A 125 19.46 1.71 -3.91
N VAL A 126 19.57 2.76 -4.73
CA VAL A 126 18.47 3.68 -5.03
C VAL A 126 18.20 3.69 -6.53
N LEU A 127 16.94 3.50 -6.91
CA LEU A 127 16.45 3.62 -8.28
C LEU A 127 15.42 4.77 -8.32
N TYR A 128 15.67 5.75 -9.17
CA TYR A 128 14.75 6.85 -9.44
C TYR A 128 13.99 6.55 -10.74
N LEU A 129 12.66 6.55 -10.69
CA LEU A 129 11.79 6.39 -11.85
C LEU A 129 10.98 7.67 -12.06
N GLN A 130 11.06 8.23 -13.26
CA GLN A 130 10.41 9.49 -13.60
C GLN A 130 9.79 9.41 -15.00
N ASN A 131 8.84 10.30 -15.28
CA ASN A 131 8.33 10.51 -16.64
C ASN A 131 9.38 11.25 -17.48
N THR A 132 10.39 10.52 -17.95
CA THR A 132 11.41 11.02 -18.87
C THR A 132 11.26 10.33 -20.21
N THR A 133 11.32 11.13 -21.28
CA THR A 133 11.49 10.68 -22.67
C THR A 133 12.93 10.88 -23.15
N TYR A 134 13.78 11.41 -22.28
CA TYR A 134 15.09 11.91 -22.65
C TYR A 134 16.14 10.81 -22.48
N ASP A 135 16.61 10.29 -23.61
CA ASP A 135 17.94 9.68 -23.75
C ASP A 135 19.02 10.80 -23.68
N ASP A 136 18.92 11.73 -22.72
CA ASP A 136 19.89 12.81 -22.62
C ASP A 136 21.18 12.25 -22.04
N ASP A 137 22.15 11.98 -22.93
CA ASP A 137 23.50 11.50 -22.65
C ASP A 137 24.40 12.58 -21.98
N ASP A 138 23.88 13.79 -21.73
CA ASP A 138 24.67 14.98 -21.35
C ASP A 138 24.67 15.34 -19.85
N PHE A 139 24.01 14.57 -18.97
CA PHE A 139 23.99 14.82 -17.52
C PHE A 139 24.56 13.65 -16.70
N ASP A 140 25.73 13.17 -17.08
CA ASP A 140 26.48 12.19 -16.26
C ASP A 140 27.46 12.93 -15.33
N ILE A 141 26.93 13.51 -14.25
CA ILE A 141 27.77 14.12 -13.19
C ILE A 141 28.46 13.06 -12.30
N GLY A 142 28.34 11.77 -12.61
CA GLY A 142 29.08 10.66 -11.99
C GLY A 142 28.82 10.40 -10.50
N ILE A 143 27.99 11.22 -9.84
CA ILE A 143 27.75 11.16 -8.38
C ILE A 143 26.31 10.72 -8.06
N VAL A 144 25.35 10.94 -8.96
CA VAL A 144 23.93 10.61 -8.75
C VAL A 144 23.47 9.64 -9.84
N PRO A 145 22.80 8.52 -9.50
CA PRO A 145 22.25 7.60 -10.49
C PRO A 145 21.29 8.33 -11.44
N LYS A 146 21.46 8.15 -12.76
CA LYS A 146 20.56 8.71 -13.78
C LYS A 146 19.14 8.16 -13.59
N PRO A 147 18.11 9.03 -13.51
CA PRO A 147 16.71 8.59 -13.47
C PRO A 147 16.38 7.70 -14.67
N GLN A 148 15.62 6.64 -14.43
CA GLN A 148 15.14 5.75 -15.48
C GLN A 148 13.71 6.13 -15.87
N SER A 149 13.33 5.83 -17.11
CA SER A 149 11.97 6.05 -17.58
C SER A 149 10.99 5.11 -16.88
N GLU A 150 9.96 5.66 -16.24
CA GLU A 150 8.94 4.90 -15.52
C GLU A 150 8.08 4.00 -16.42
N ALA A 151 8.05 4.27 -17.72
CA ALA A 151 7.37 3.43 -18.71
C ALA A 151 8.12 2.11 -18.98
N ALA A 152 9.43 2.07 -18.70
CA ALA A 152 10.29 0.92 -18.97
C ALA A 152 10.38 -0.07 -17.80
N TRP A 153 9.86 0.29 -16.62
CA TRP A 153 9.96 -0.51 -15.40
C TRP A 153 8.59 -0.96 -14.93
N THR A 154 8.47 -2.24 -14.58
CA THR A 154 7.27 -2.82 -13.97
C THR A 154 7.46 -3.09 -12.48
N LEU A 155 6.36 -3.30 -11.75
CA LEU A 155 6.42 -3.73 -10.35
C LEU A 155 7.16 -5.07 -10.18
N ARG A 156 7.02 -5.99 -11.13
CA ARG A 156 7.78 -7.24 -11.18
C ARG A 156 9.27 -6.97 -11.24
N ASP A 157 9.68 -6.05 -12.11
CA ASP A 157 11.10 -5.70 -12.25
C ASP A 157 11.68 -5.16 -10.95
N VAL A 158 10.84 -4.51 -10.15
CA VAL A 158 11.20 -3.95 -8.85
C VAL A 158 11.20 -4.98 -7.71
N TYR A 159 10.15 -5.79 -7.61
CA TYR A 159 9.99 -6.73 -6.50
C TYR A 159 10.69 -8.07 -6.72
N GLU A 160 10.99 -8.43 -7.96
CA GLU A 160 11.55 -9.74 -8.31
C GLU A 160 12.98 -9.66 -8.90
N ARG A 161 13.39 -8.55 -9.53
CA ARG A 161 14.79 -8.41 -9.97
C ARG A 161 15.62 -7.84 -8.83
N GLN A 162 16.69 -8.55 -8.50
CA GLN A 162 17.58 -8.20 -7.40
C GLN A 162 18.70 -7.23 -7.81
N GLU A 163 18.72 -6.80 -9.08
CA GLU A 163 19.90 -6.21 -9.75
C GLU A 163 19.58 -4.95 -10.57
N TRP A 164 18.82 -4.00 -10.01
CA TRP A 164 18.52 -2.73 -10.69
C TRP A 164 19.63 -1.68 -10.68
N THR A 165 20.69 -1.82 -9.88
CA THR A 165 21.69 -0.75 -9.68
C THR A 165 22.89 -0.78 -10.60
N HIS A 166 22.95 -1.65 -11.61
CA HIS A 166 24.10 -1.69 -12.51
C HIS A 166 23.71 -1.97 -13.97
N LYS A 167 23.30 -0.93 -14.71
CA LYS A 167 24.06 -0.65 -15.93
C LYS A 167 25.32 0.06 -15.48
N ALA A 168 26.27 -0.72 -14.97
CA ALA A 168 27.52 -0.18 -14.49
C ALA A 168 28.26 0.39 -15.71
N HIS A 169 28.40 1.72 -15.75
CA HIS A 169 29.39 2.38 -16.59
C HIS A 169 30.82 1.93 -16.26
N ASP A 170 31.00 1.24 -15.12
CA ASP A 170 32.28 0.65 -14.67
C ASP A 170 32.27 -0.90 -14.61
N ALA A 171 31.30 -1.59 -15.21
CA ALA A 171 31.40 -3.06 -15.30
C ALA A 171 32.43 -3.42 -16.37
N GLU A 172 33.56 -3.99 -15.93
CA GLU A 172 34.47 -4.74 -16.80
C GLU A 172 33.66 -5.70 -17.68
N PRO A 173 33.88 -5.73 -19.01
CA PRO A 173 33.19 -6.65 -19.90
C PRO A 173 33.41 -8.11 -19.44
N GLY A 174 32.37 -8.73 -18.88
CA GLY A 174 32.42 -10.10 -18.35
C GLY A 174 32.27 -10.24 -16.83
N ALA A 175 31.99 -9.16 -16.09
CA ALA A 175 31.53 -9.29 -14.71
C ALA A 175 30.18 -10.02 -14.68
N GLU A 176 30.14 -11.22 -14.10
CA GLU A 176 28.87 -11.92 -13.88
C GLU A 176 28.02 -11.14 -12.86
N PRO A 177 26.70 -11.05 -13.07
CA PRO A 177 25.80 -10.45 -12.10
C PRO A 177 25.97 -11.15 -10.75
N GLU A 178 26.35 -10.36 -9.73
CA GLU A 178 26.54 -10.85 -8.38
C GLU A 178 25.16 -11.16 -7.78
N LYS A 179 24.77 -12.44 -7.86
CA LYS A 179 23.50 -12.96 -7.33
C LYS A 179 23.43 -12.68 -5.83
N LEU A 180 22.46 -11.87 -5.40
CA LEU A 180 22.07 -11.83 -3.99
C LEU A 180 21.57 -13.23 -3.60
N ASN A 181 22.18 -13.82 -2.56
CA ASN A 181 21.89 -15.20 -2.17
C ASN A 181 20.76 -15.22 -1.13
N MET A 182 20.23 -16.41 -0.79
CA MET A 182 19.16 -16.53 0.20
C MET A 182 19.52 -15.95 1.59
N GLU A 183 20.80 -15.75 1.88
CA GLU A 183 21.24 -15.14 3.15
C GLU A 183 20.90 -13.65 3.22
N ASP A 184 20.69 -12.96 2.10
CA ASP A 184 20.37 -11.52 2.07
C ASP A 184 18.90 -11.24 2.42
N ALA A 185 18.00 -12.19 2.15
CA ALA A 185 16.62 -12.16 2.64
C ALA A 185 16.55 -12.41 4.16
N GLU A 186 17.44 -13.25 4.70
CA GLU A 186 17.56 -13.51 6.14
C GLU A 186 18.22 -12.33 6.91
N LYS A 187 19.02 -11.49 6.23
CA LYS A 187 19.66 -10.28 6.79
C LYS A 187 18.71 -9.07 6.94
N GLY A 188 17.43 -9.20 6.63
CA GLY A 188 16.43 -8.16 6.89
C GLY A 188 16.53 -6.93 5.99
N LEU A 189 16.93 -7.11 4.72
CA LEU A 189 16.80 -6.07 3.70
C LEU A 189 15.33 -5.69 3.55
N ARG A 190 15.03 -4.39 3.63
CA ARG A 190 13.68 -3.85 3.39
C ARG A 190 13.70 -3.01 2.13
N LEU A 191 12.82 -3.39 1.21
CA LEU A 191 12.51 -2.61 0.03
C LEU A 191 11.45 -1.56 0.38
N GLY A 192 11.77 -0.28 0.18
CA GLY A 192 10.84 0.83 0.29
C GLY A 192 10.63 1.48 -1.08
N ILE A 193 9.39 1.82 -1.40
CA ILE A 193 9.05 2.65 -2.55
C ILE A 193 8.36 3.90 -2.03
N THR A 194 8.89 5.06 -2.40
CA THR A 194 8.28 6.37 -2.15
C THR A 194 7.79 6.95 -3.47
N TYR A 195 6.56 7.44 -3.49
CA TYR A 195 5.99 8.20 -4.60
C TYR A 195 5.76 9.63 -4.16
N GLU A 196 6.45 10.56 -4.80
CA GLU A 196 6.29 12.00 -4.57
C GLU A 196 5.51 12.60 -5.74
N TYR A 197 4.46 13.36 -5.41
CA TYR A 197 3.66 14.12 -6.37
C TYR A 197 3.65 15.59 -5.97
N ASP A 198 3.71 16.46 -6.97
CA ASP A 198 3.81 17.91 -6.81
C ASP A 198 5.05 18.32 -6.01
N MET A 199 6.18 18.55 -6.70
CA MET A 199 7.43 19.03 -6.08
C MET A 199 7.30 20.41 -5.41
N GLY A 200 6.21 21.15 -5.65
CA GLY A 200 5.90 22.38 -4.94
C GLY A 200 5.35 22.09 -3.54
N ASP A 201 4.29 21.27 -3.46
CA ASP A 201 3.62 20.94 -2.20
C ASP A 201 4.27 19.75 -1.45
N GLY A 202 5.02 18.90 -2.14
CA GLY A 202 5.78 17.76 -1.60
C GLY A 202 4.91 16.60 -1.11
N TRP A 203 3.91 16.16 -1.87
CA TRP A 203 3.03 15.06 -1.46
C TRP A 203 3.73 13.71 -1.59
N GLU A 204 4.32 13.24 -0.50
CA GLU A 204 4.98 11.94 -0.44
C GLU A 204 4.03 10.81 -0.02
N HIS A 205 4.20 9.64 -0.62
CA HIS A 205 3.47 8.42 -0.30
C HIS A 205 4.43 7.27 -0.12
N GLN A 206 4.24 6.51 0.95
CA GLN A 206 4.92 5.23 1.11
C GLN A 206 4.06 4.14 0.48
N ILE A 207 4.65 3.39 -0.45
CA ILE A 207 4.05 2.21 -1.06
C ILE A 207 4.62 0.97 -0.39
N ILE A 208 3.77 0.29 0.35
CA ILE A 208 4.12 -0.85 1.20
C ILE A 208 3.56 -2.12 0.56
N LEU A 209 4.45 -3.07 0.27
CA LEU A 209 4.05 -4.39 -0.18
C LEU A 209 3.50 -5.20 1.01
N MET A 210 2.19 -5.46 0.98
CA MET A 210 1.50 -6.27 1.99
C MET A 210 1.60 -7.77 1.68
N GLY A 211 1.91 -8.13 0.44
CA GLY A 211 2.06 -9.51 -0.03
C GLY A 211 1.46 -9.73 -1.42
N ARG A 212 1.17 -10.99 -1.73
CA ARG A 212 0.46 -11.40 -2.95
C ARG A 212 -1.02 -11.60 -2.64
N ALA A 213 -1.89 -11.24 -3.57
CA ALA A 213 -3.30 -11.56 -3.55
C ALA A 213 -3.52 -13.06 -3.77
N ASP A 214 -4.66 -13.58 -3.34
CA ASP A 214 -5.12 -14.88 -3.81
C ASP A 214 -5.38 -14.81 -5.33
N PRO A 215 -4.93 -15.79 -6.16
CA PRO A 215 -5.19 -15.78 -7.60
C PRO A 215 -6.67 -15.69 -7.98
N GLY A 216 -7.58 -16.13 -7.10
CA GLY A 216 -9.03 -16.05 -7.26
C GLY A 216 -9.65 -14.76 -6.70
N LEU A 217 -8.88 -13.82 -6.16
CA LEU A 217 -9.41 -12.60 -5.53
C LEU A 217 -10.29 -11.80 -6.50
N HIS A 218 -9.79 -11.49 -7.69
CA HIS A 218 -10.53 -10.73 -8.70
C HIS A 218 -11.83 -11.43 -9.10
N ARG A 219 -11.79 -12.75 -9.31
CA ARG A 219 -12.98 -13.57 -9.57
C ARG A 219 -13.99 -13.49 -8.41
N THR A 220 -13.52 -13.56 -7.17
CA THR A 220 -14.36 -13.50 -5.97
C THR A 220 -15.01 -12.13 -5.79
N LEU A 221 -14.32 -11.07 -6.21
CA LEU A 221 -14.84 -9.70 -6.22
C LEU A 221 -15.75 -9.40 -7.42
N GLY A 222 -15.95 -10.36 -8.33
CA GLY A 222 -16.74 -10.15 -9.55
C GLY A 222 -16.08 -9.21 -10.56
N VAL A 223 -14.74 -9.06 -10.49
CA VAL A 223 -13.97 -8.29 -11.45
C VAL A 223 -13.85 -9.12 -12.72
N GLU A 224 -14.43 -8.62 -13.81
CA GLU A 224 -14.42 -9.28 -15.12
C GLU A 224 -13.27 -8.74 -16.00
N GLY A 225 -12.66 -9.63 -16.77
CA GLY A 225 -11.59 -9.30 -17.72
C GLY A 225 -10.21 -9.09 -17.09
N ASP A 226 -9.26 -8.62 -17.91
CA ASP A 226 -7.87 -8.40 -17.51
C ASP A 226 -7.70 -7.00 -16.88
N VAL A 227 -8.31 -6.80 -15.70
CA VAL A 227 -8.18 -5.55 -14.95
C VAL A 227 -6.84 -5.53 -14.22
N ALA A 228 -5.99 -4.57 -14.57
CA ALA A 228 -4.63 -4.50 -14.05
C ALA A 228 -4.56 -3.97 -12.61
N VAL A 229 -5.54 -3.15 -12.19
CA VAL A 229 -5.56 -2.51 -10.87
C VAL A 229 -6.96 -2.47 -10.30
N VAL A 230 -7.11 -2.82 -9.03
CA VAL A 230 -8.37 -2.72 -8.28
C VAL A 230 -8.08 -2.11 -6.91
N CYS A 231 -8.82 -1.07 -6.53
CA CYS A 231 -8.84 -0.57 -5.16
C CYS A 231 -9.71 -1.47 -4.28
N LEU A 232 -9.15 -1.94 -3.17
CA LEU A 232 -9.77 -2.86 -2.21
C LEU A 232 -10.30 -2.13 -0.97
N SER A 233 -9.66 -1.02 -0.59
CA SER A 233 -10.07 -0.17 0.53
C SER A 233 -9.38 1.18 0.47
N GLY A 234 -9.88 2.13 1.25
CA GLY A 234 -9.26 3.44 1.41
C GLY A 234 -9.82 4.20 2.61
N GLU A 235 -9.00 5.09 3.15
CA GLU A 235 -9.35 5.96 4.28
C GLU A 235 -8.94 7.41 3.99
N GLY A 236 -9.74 8.35 4.47
CA GLY A 236 -9.43 9.77 4.36
C GLY A 236 -9.77 10.42 3.01
N HIS A 237 -9.90 11.73 3.06
CA HIS A 237 -10.18 12.58 1.91
C HIS A 237 -8.93 12.70 1.01
N PRO A 238 -9.04 12.69 -0.32
CA PRO A 238 -7.95 13.04 -1.22
C PRO A 238 -7.47 14.47 -0.94
N CYS A 239 -6.18 14.68 -0.72
CA CYS A 239 -5.69 16.02 -0.39
C CYS A 239 -6.05 17.01 -1.52
N ALA A 240 -6.40 18.24 -1.18
CA ALA A 240 -6.71 19.26 -2.18
C ALA A 240 -5.45 19.62 -2.99
N GLU A 241 -5.56 19.65 -4.32
CA GLU A 241 -4.53 20.15 -5.23
C GLU A 241 -4.18 21.61 -4.89
N ASP A 242 -2.89 21.96 -4.95
CA ASP A 242 -2.35 23.30 -4.69
C ASP A 242 -2.76 23.90 -3.33
N CYS A 243 -2.97 23.07 -2.31
CA CYS A 243 -3.45 23.58 -1.02
C CYS A 243 -2.35 24.16 -0.12
N GLY A 244 -1.07 24.02 -0.50
CA GLY A 244 0.09 24.55 0.21
C GLY A 244 0.67 23.54 1.18
N SER A 245 0.96 22.34 0.69
CA SER A 245 1.52 21.21 1.45
C SER A 245 0.63 20.77 2.63
N ALA A 246 1.14 19.84 3.46
CA ALA A 246 0.43 19.34 4.64
C ALA A 246 -0.12 20.43 5.58
N PRO A 247 0.60 21.53 5.90
CA PRO A 247 0.04 22.62 6.70
C PRO A 247 -1.16 23.30 6.04
N GLY A 248 -1.09 23.54 4.72
CA GLY A 248 -2.19 24.12 3.96
C GLY A 248 -3.43 23.24 3.92
N TRP A 249 -3.24 21.92 3.90
CA TRP A 249 -4.33 20.95 4.05
C TRP A 249 -4.99 21.01 5.43
N GLU A 250 -4.19 21.06 6.50
CA GLU A 250 -4.72 21.20 7.86
C GLU A 250 -5.48 22.51 8.06
N ASP A 251 -4.95 23.62 7.52
CA ASP A 251 -5.62 24.92 7.53
C ASP A 251 -6.96 24.88 6.78
N LEU A 252 -7.01 24.16 5.66
CA LEU A 252 -8.25 23.97 4.91
C LEU A 252 -9.28 23.16 5.72
N LYS A 253 -8.88 22.02 6.30
CA LYS A 253 -9.73 21.23 7.21
C LYS A 253 -10.24 22.09 8.38
N ALA A 254 -9.38 22.89 8.98
CA ALA A 254 -9.74 23.78 10.07
C ALA A 254 -10.72 24.88 9.65
N ALA A 255 -10.59 25.41 8.43
CA ALA A 255 -11.53 26.37 7.87
C ALA A 255 -12.94 25.76 7.78
N PHE A 256 -13.06 24.54 7.26
CA PHE A 256 -14.36 23.86 7.13
C PHE A 256 -14.99 23.42 8.46
N LYS A 257 -14.20 23.09 9.49
CA LYS A 257 -14.71 22.78 10.85
C LYS A 257 -15.35 23.99 11.56
N LYS A 258 -14.95 25.22 11.24
CA LYS A 258 -15.45 26.44 11.90
C LYS A 258 -16.68 27.02 11.17
N GLN A 259 -17.74 27.36 11.93
CA GLN A 259 -18.93 28.07 11.40
C GLN A 259 -18.56 29.38 10.69
N LYS A 260 -17.63 30.16 11.26
CA LYS A 260 -17.01 31.34 10.63
C LYS A 260 -15.53 31.09 10.32
N GLY A 261 -15.26 30.02 9.57
CA GLY A 261 -13.91 29.76 9.04
C GLY A 261 -13.52 30.75 7.92
N ASP A 262 -12.27 30.66 7.46
CA ASP A 262 -11.76 31.47 6.35
C ASP A 262 -12.61 31.25 5.10
N LYS A 263 -13.40 32.27 4.72
CA LYS A 263 -14.28 32.22 3.56
C LYS A 263 -13.48 32.11 2.26
N GLY A 264 -12.32 32.76 2.18
CA GLY A 264 -11.46 32.73 1.00
C GLY A 264 -10.95 31.32 0.72
N ARG A 265 -10.44 30.61 1.74
CA ARG A 265 -10.00 29.20 1.58
C ARG A 265 -11.17 28.27 1.21
N LYS A 266 -12.35 28.46 1.79
CA LYS A 266 -13.53 27.66 1.43
C LYS A 266 -13.96 27.89 -0.01
N ASP A 267 -14.02 29.14 -0.45
CA ASP A 267 -14.44 29.51 -1.79
C ASP A 267 -13.41 29.05 -2.83
N TRP A 268 -12.12 29.15 -2.53
CA TRP A 268 -11.04 28.59 -3.35
C TRP A 268 -11.20 27.07 -3.54
N TYR A 269 -11.40 26.31 -2.46
CA TYR A 269 -11.56 24.86 -2.57
C TYR A 269 -12.78 24.48 -3.42
N LYS A 270 -13.90 25.20 -3.29
CA LYS A 270 -15.15 24.87 -3.98
C LYS A 270 -15.17 25.20 -5.46
N HIS A 271 -14.36 26.17 -5.89
CA HIS A 271 -14.52 26.82 -7.19
C HIS A 271 -13.25 26.93 -8.02
N VAL A 272 -12.08 26.72 -7.41
CA VAL A 272 -10.77 26.90 -8.04
C VAL A 272 -9.92 25.65 -7.96
N CYS A 273 -9.90 24.97 -6.81
CA CYS A 273 -9.13 23.74 -6.63
C CYS A 273 -9.57 22.66 -7.64
N LEU A 274 -8.61 22.03 -8.32
CA LEU A 274 -8.85 21.11 -9.43
C LEU A 274 -9.64 19.85 -9.01
N ASN A 275 -9.38 19.35 -7.80
CA ASN A 275 -10.15 18.27 -7.17
C ASN A 275 -11.08 18.75 -6.05
N GLY A 276 -11.49 20.01 -6.15
CA GLY A 276 -12.46 20.64 -5.27
C GLY A 276 -13.87 20.08 -5.42
N ASP A 277 -14.64 20.05 -4.31
CA ASP A 277 -16.07 19.77 -4.33
C ASP A 277 -16.87 21.05 -4.02
N PRO A 278 -17.82 21.48 -4.88
CA PRO A 278 -18.71 22.61 -4.60
C PRO A 278 -19.46 22.52 -3.26
N LYS A 279 -19.71 21.31 -2.76
CA LYS A 279 -20.32 21.05 -1.44
C LYS A 279 -19.35 21.35 -0.30
N GLY A 280 -18.05 21.33 -0.54
CA GLY A 280 -16.99 21.52 0.45
C GLY A 280 -16.45 20.20 1.01
N LEU A 281 -15.66 20.27 2.09
CA LEU A 281 -15.03 19.08 2.68
C LEU A 281 -15.96 18.20 3.52
N ASP A 282 -17.17 18.66 3.86
CA ASP A 282 -18.10 17.93 4.74
C ASP A 282 -19.57 18.09 4.25
N PRO A 283 -20.29 16.99 3.96
CA PRO A 283 -19.81 15.60 3.97
C PRO A 283 -18.99 15.28 2.72
N TYR A 284 -17.71 14.93 2.90
CA TYR A 284 -16.94 14.29 1.85
C TYR A 284 -17.16 12.78 1.88
N LYS A 285 -17.40 12.19 0.71
CA LYS A 285 -17.60 10.76 0.56
C LYS A 285 -16.65 10.23 -0.51
N TRP A 286 -15.54 9.64 -0.08
CA TRP A 286 -14.72 8.81 -0.96
C TRP A 286 -15.51 7.58 -1.39
N SER A 287 -15.52 7.28 -2.69
CA SER A 287 -16.26 6.15 -3.25
C SER A 287 -15.30 5.19 -3.93
N ILE A 288 -15.08 4.03 -3.30
CA ILE A 288 -14.29 2.94 -3.88
C ILE A 288 -14.85 2.46 -5.23
N LEU A 289 -16.17 2.56 -5.41
CA LEU A 289 -16.84 2.17 -6.66
C LEU A 289 -16.46 3.13 -7.78
N GLU A 290 -16.54 4.44 -7.54
CA GLU A 290 -16.15 5.46 -8.52
C GLU A 290 -14.65 5.36 -8.86
N VAL A 291 -13.80 5.10 -7.85
CA VAL A 291 -12.37 4.85 -8.06
C VAL A 291 -12.17 3.62 -8.95
N ASN A 292 -12.85 2.50 -8.68
CA ASN A 292 -12.70 1.28 -9.46
C ASN A 292 -13.26 1.41 -10.89
N ASP A 293 -14.33 2.19 -11.08
CA ASP A 293 -14.89 2.51 -12.41
C ASP A 293 -13.91 3.28 -13.31
N GLU A 294 -13.02 4.07 -12.70
CA GLU A 294 -11.93 4.75 -13.39
C GLU A 294 -10.69 3.85 -13.56
N LEU A 295 -10.32 3.07 -12.53
CA LEU A 295 -9.16 2.18 -12.56
C LEU A 295 -9.26 1.10 -13.65
N GLN A 296 -10.45 0.57 -13.94
CA GLN A 296 -10.66 -0.41 -15.03
C GLN A 296 -10.29 0.11 -16.43
N LYS A 297 -10.13 1.44 -16.59
CA LYS A 297 -9.68 2.06 -17.85
C LYS A 297 -8.18 1.88 -18.07
N ILE A 298 -7.41 1.59 -17.02
CA ILE A 298 -5.99 1.27 -17.11
C ILE A 298 -5.84 -0.17 -17.61
N LYS A 299 -5.32 -0.30 -18.84
CA LYS A 299 -5.04 -1.62 -19.43
C LYS A 299 -3.71 -2.17 -18.94
N PRO A 300 -3.57 -3.51 -18.83
CA PRO A 300 -2.31 -4.19 -18.52
C PRO A 300 -1.16 -3.68 -19.38
#